data_AF-A0A1Y2EAW1-F1
#
_entry.id   AF-A0A1Y2EAW1-F1
#
_cell.length_a   1.000
_cell.length_b   1.000
_cell.length_c   1.000
_cell.angle_alpha   90.00
_cell.angle_beta   90.00
_cell.angle_gamma   90.00
#
_symmetry.space_group_name_H-M   'P 1'
#
loop_
_entity.id
_entity.type
_entity.pdbx_description
1 polymer ?
#
loop_
_entity_poly.entity_id
_entity_poly.type
_entity_poly.pdbx_seq_one_letter_code
_entity_poly.pdbx_strand_id
1 'polypeptide(L)'
;MLTPTSLNPNIYFYPIGNTTAISITQSLAPQTTGSVLLLGCGDVRNILFTKHMDGSRLDFTCCDIQQAVIARNIVVLSLIIDDEEGRNQDSIWKIQFYMYLDEKARDLLALQTKKLFDASQTVEAWQSSKYGTEFRFCSMSTMSDVRNMWDFYKEGTNTERPGSLQQFIAMMNGARDHQARRSGSSTFNFTALRSTKPALLTPSLMKDLDTLYKHLELRRIWRGEAIANETPG
;
A
#
# COMPACT_ATOMS: atom_id res chain seq x y z
N MET A 1 -6.03 -24.65 -15.43
CA MET A 1 -5.43 -23.91 -16.56
C MET A 1 -4.82 -22.65 -15.99
N LEU A 2 -3.48 -22.53 -16.03
CA LEU A 2 -2.76 -21.33 -15.60
C LEU A 2 -2.77 -20.35 -16.78
N THR A 3 -3.68 -19.38 -16.74
CA THR A 3 -3.60 -18.21 -17.62
C THR A 3 -2.45 -17.32 -17.15
N PRO A 4 -1.67 -16.70 -18.06
CA PRO A 4 -0.74 -15.66 -17.66
C PRO A 4 -1.55 -14.53 -17.01
N THR A 5 -1.15 -14.08 -15.83
CA THR A 5 -1.73 -12.88 -15.20
C THR A 5 -1.54 -11.72 -16.17
N SER A 6 -2.59 -11.34 -16.88
CA SER A 6 -2.61 -10.13 -17.69
C SER A 6 -2.49 -8.93 -16.73
N LEU A 7 -1.32 -8.30 -16.73
CA LEU A 7 -1.13 -7.00 -16.11
C LEU A 7 -2.19 -6.06 -16.69
N ASN A 8 -3.03 -5.48 -15.83
CA ASN A 8 -3.98 -4.45 -16.26
C ASN A 8 -3.21 -3.12 -16.35
N PRO A 9 -2.96 -2.57 -17.57
CA PRO A 9 -2.24 -1.32 -17.75
C PRO A 9 -3.02 -0.09 -17.27
N ASN A 10 -4.24 -0.28 -16.74
CA ASN A 10 -5.06 0.76 -16.11
C ASN A 10 -4.99 0.73 -14.57
N ILE A 11 -4.06 -0.02 -13.97
CA ILE A 11 -3.84 0.06 -12.51
C ILE A 11 -3.05 1.33 -12.24
N TYR A 12 -3.77 2.37 -11.81
CA TYR A 12 -3.15 3.56 -11.25
C TYR A 12 -2.46 3.18 -9.94
N PHE A 13 -1.13 3.20 -9.91
CA PHE A 13 -0.37 3.10 -8.68
C PHE A 13 -0.40 4.47 -7.98
N TYR A 14 -1.11 4.55 -6.86
CA TYR A 14 -1.17 5.74 -5.99
C TYR A 14 -0.34 5.50 -4.73
N PRO A 15 1.01 5.61 -4.79
CA PRO A 15 1.85 5.43 -3.60
C PRO A 15 1.54 6.47 -2.53
N ILE A 16 1.14 7.66 -2.98
CA ILE A 16 0.48 8.68 -2.16
C ILE A 16 -0.95 8.76 -2.70
N GLY A 17 -1.93 8.44 -1.85
CA GLY A 17 -3.34 8.55 -2.20
C GLY A 17 -3.63 9.93 -2.79
N ASN A 18 -4.48 9.99 -3.82
CA ASN A 18 -4.90 11.23 -4.49
C ASN A 18 -6.11 11.90 -3.82
N THR A 19 -6.47 11.48 -2.62
CA THR A 19 -7.48 12.10 -1.77
C THR A 19 -6.93 12.36 -0.38
N THR A 20 -7.43 13.40 0.30
CA THR A 20 -7.18 13.62 1.74
C THR A 20 -7.85 12.53 2.56
N ALA A 21 -7.33 12.23 3.76
CA ALA A 21 -8.03 11.33 4.68
C ALA A 21 -9.39 11.95 5.03
N ILE A 22 -10.44 11.14 5.05
CA ILE A 22 -11.78 11.58 5.45
C ILE A 22 -12.27 10.73 6.62
N SER A 23 -13.05 11.35 7.52
CA SER A 23 -13.75 10.60 8.55
C SER A 23 -14.98 9.98 7.92
N ILE A 24 -15.02 8.65 7.89
CA ILE A 24 -16.12 7.88 7.31
C ILE A 24 -17.39 8.05 8.17
N THR A 25 -17.23 8.34 9.46
CA THR A 25 -18.32 8.57 10.40
C THR A 25 -18.69 10.04 10.56
N GLN A 26 -18.15 10.96 9.75
CA GLN A 26 -18.42 12.41 9.88
C GLN A 26 -19.90 12.80 9.79
N SER A 27 -20.71 11.97 9.15
CA SER A 27 -22.16 12.16 9.00
C SER A 27 -22.99 11.35 10.00
N LEU A 28 -22.34 10.58 10.87
CA LEU A 28 -22.98 9.80 11.93
C LEU A 28 -22.99 10.61 13.23
N ALA A 29 -23.94 10.30 14.12
CA ALA A 29 -23.90 10.85 15.46
C ALA A 29 -22.64 10.36 16.20
N PRO A 30 -22.02 11.19 17.05
CA PRO A 30 -20.85 10.78 17.84
C PRO A 30 -21.13 9.50 18.63
N GLN A 31 -20.11 8.65 18.76
CA GLN A 31 -20.17 7.40 19.55
C GLN A 31 -21.12 6.31 18.99
N THR A 32 -21.55 6.43 17.73
CA THR A 32 -22.39 5.41 17.10
C THR A 32 -21.53 4.21 16.70
N THR A 33 -21.75 3.06 17.32
CA THR A 33 -21.20 1.79 16.82
C THR A 33 -21.83 1.46 15.47
N GLY A 34 -21.05 1.03 14.49
CA GLY A 34 -21.58 0.80 13.16
C GLY A 34 -20.76 -0.15 12.31
N SER A 35 -21.44 -0.74 11.33
CA SER A 35 -20.84 -1.53 10.26
C SER A 35 -20.70 -0.67 9.01
N VAL A 36 -19.50 -0.64 8.44
CA VAL A 36 -19.13 0.21 7.31
C VAL A 36 -18.64 -0.66 6.16
N LEU A 37 -19.27 -0.54 4.98
CA LEU A 37 -18.80 -1.19 3.76
C LEU A 37 -17.98 -0.20 2.91
N LEU A 38 -16.73 -0.55 2.61
CA LEU A 38 -15.82 0.24 1.78
C LEU A 38 -15.62 -0.45 0.42
N LEU A 39 -16.22 0.11 -0.63
CA LEU A 39 -16.07 -0.37 -2.02
C LEU A 39 -14.91 0.35 -2.70
N GLY A 40 -13.93 -0.40 -3.19
CA GLY A 40 -12.66 0.16 -3.66
C GLY A 40 -11.91 0.79 -2.49
N CYS A 41 -11.74 0.02 -1.42
CA CYS A 41 -11.26 0.52 -0.13
C CYS A 41 -9.87 1.18 -0.22
N GLY A 42 -9.03 0.80 -1.20
CA GLY A 42 -7.72 1.38 -1.34
C GLY A 42 -6.86 1.13 -0.09
N ASP A 43 -6.25 2.16 0.46
CA ASP A 43 -5.44 2.05 1.67
C ASP A 43 -6.22 2.21 2.99
N VAL A 44 -5.56 1.91 4.11
CA VAL A 44 -6.17 2.01 5.46
C VAL A 44 -6.28 3.45 5.98
N ARG A 45 -5.89 4.47 5.22
CA ARG A 45 -5.80 5.86 5.68
C ARG A 45 -7.13 6.40 6.21
N ASN A 46 -8.22 6.14 5.49
CA ASN A 46 -9.55 6.59 5.94
C ASN A 46 -10.01 5.85 7.20
N ILE A 47 -9.65 4.57 7.35
CA ILE A 47 -9.96 3.78 8.54
C ILE A 47 -9.20 4.34 9.74
N LEU A 48 -7.88 4.54 9.61
CA LEU A 48 -7.03 5.07 10.68
C LEU A 48 -7.43 6.50 11.07
N PHE A 49 -7.71 7.36 10.09
CA PHE A 49 -8.17 8.73 10.35
C PHE A 49 -9.54 8.75 11.04
N THR A 50 -10.48 7.92 10.58
CA THR A 50 -11.79 7.78 11.23
C THR A 50 -11.60 7.32 12.67
N LYS A 51 -10.75 6.31 12.93
CA LYS A 51 -10.51 5.80 14.28
C LYS A 51 -9.82 6.82 15.20
N HIS A 52 -8.97 7.67 14.64
CA HIS A 52 -8.36 8.77 15.40
C HIS A 52 -9.38 9.84 15.80
N MET A 53 -10.30 10.18 14.89
CA MET A 53 -11.34 11.20 15.14
C MET A 53 -12.53 10.67 15.95
N ASP A 54 -12.79 9.36 15.89
CA ASP A 54 -13.97 8.71 16.45
C ASP A 54 -13.57 7.50 17.31
N GLY A 55 -13.83 7.60 18.62
CA GLY A 55 -13.55 6.55 19.59
C GLY A 55 -14.46 5.32 19.45
N SER A 56 -15.53 5.38 18.65
CA SER A 56 -16.52 4.31 18.50
C SER A 56 -15.92 2.96 18.10
N ARG A 57 -16.64 1.89 18.44
CA ARG A 57 -16.37 0.56 17.89
C ARG A 57 -17.00 0.45 16.49
N LEU A 58 -16.15 0.34 15.48
CA LEU A 58 -16.54 0.25 14.08
C LEU A 58 -16.10 -1.09 13.49
N ASP A 59 -16.97 -1.69 12.67
CA ASP A 59 -16.68 -2.91 11.91
C ASP A 59 -16.58 -2.54 10.42
N PHE A 60 -15.42 -2.74 9.82
CA PHE A 60 -15.17 -2.37 8.43
C PHE A 60 -15.13 -3.60 7.53
N THR A 61 -16.04 -3.67 6.56
CA THR A 61 -15.95 -4.63 5.45
C THR A 61 -15.26 -3.94 4.28
N CYS A 62 -14.05 -4.37 3.96
CA CYS A 62 -13.23 -3.79 2.90
C CYS A 62 -13.30 -4.62 1.63
N CYS A 63 -13.66 -4.00 0.50
CA CYS A 63 -13.69 -4.63 -0.81
C CYS A 63 -12.75 -3.89 -1.77
N ASP A 64 -11.92 -4.65 -2.48
CA ASP A 64 -11.08 -4.11 -3.55
C ASP A 64 -10.95 -5.14 -4.66
N ILE A 65 -10.75 -4.68 -5.89
CA ILE A 65 -10.51 -5.55 -7.04
C ILE A 65 -9.08 -6.13 -7.00
N GLN A 66 -8.17 -5.51 -6.26
CA GLN A 66 -6.78 -5.93 -6.16
C GLN A 66 -6.52 -6.69 -4.85
N GLN A 67 -6.22 -7.98 -4.94
CA GLN A 67 -5.82 -8.79 -3.77
C GLN A 67 -4.61 -8.23 -3.01
N ALA A 68 -3.67 -7.59 -3.72
CA ALA A 68 -2.50 -6.96 -3.13
C ALA A 68 -2.86 -5.80 -2.19
N VAL A 69 -3.94 -5.07 -2.50
CA VAL A 69 -4.44 -3.98 -1.66
C VAL A 69 -4.96 -4.54 -0.34
N ILE A 70 -5.81 -5.57 -0.39
CA ILE A 70 -6.34 -6.23 0.81
C ILE A 70 -5.20 -6.84 1.64
N ALA A 71 -4.26 -7.54 0.99
CA ALA A 71 -3.12 -8.16 1.66
C ALA A 71 -2.25 -7.14 2.39
N ARG A 72 -1.91 -6.02 1.76
CA ARG A 72 -1.12 -4.94 2.37
C ARG A 72 -1.86 -4.28 3.53
N ASN A 73 -3.16 -4.03 3.38
CA ASN A 73 -3.96 -3.43 4.44
C ASN A 73 -3.96 -4.29 5.72
N ILE A 74 -4.12 -5.62 5.57
CA ILE A 74 -4.03 -6.54 6.70
C ILE A 74 -2.61 -6.56 7.29
N VAL A 75 -1.56 -6.53 6.46
CA VAL A 75 -0.17 -6.41 6.96
C VAL A 75 -0.02 -5.18 7.83
N VAL A 76 -0.42 -4.00 7.35
CA VAL A 76 -0.29 -2.74 8.09
C VAL A 76 -1.08 -2.74 9.39
N LEU A 77 -2.34 -3.19 9.37
CA LEU A 77 -3.15 -3.27 10.59
C LEU A 77 -2.60 -4.31 11.58
N SER A 78 -2.08 -5.44 11.09
CA SER A 78 -1.46 -6.46 11.93
C SER A 78 -0.13 -5.99 12.55
N LEU A 79 0.64 -5.15 11.85
CA LEU A 79 1.83 -4.51 12.41
C LEU A 79 1.45 -3.54 13.52
N ILE A 80 0.36 -2.77 13.35
CA ILE A 80 -0.15 -1.87 14.40
C ILE A 80 -0.61 -2.66 15.63
N ILE A 81 -1.27 -3.80 15.44
CA ILE A 81 -1.64 -4.71 16.55
C ILE A 81 -0.39 -5.21 17.30
N ASP A 82 0.68 -5.54 16.59
CA ASP A 82 1.91 -6.09 17.20
C ASP A 82 2.86 -5.02 17.76
N ASP A 83 2.75 -3.76 17.34
CA ASP A 83 3.62 -2.65 17.73
C ASP A 83 3.08 -1.89 18.95
N GLU A 84 2.84 -2.61 20.05
CA GLU A 84 2.26 -2.06 21.30
C GLU A 84 3.05 -0.86 21.86
N GLU A 85 4.37 -0.86 21.67
CA GLU A 85 5.27 0.21 22.11
C GLU A 85 5.48 1.31 21.06
N GLY A 86 4.87 1.21 19.87
CA GLY A 86 4.97 2.19 18.81
C GLY A 86 6.38 2.37 18.23
N ARG A 87 7.24 1.35 18.29
CA ARG A 87 8.67 1.43 17.87
C ARG A 87 8.86 1.31 16.37
N ASN A 88 7.83 0.91 15.64
CA ASN A 88 7.90 0.59 14.21
C ASN A 88 7.08 1.54 13.32
N GLN A 89 6.52 2.62 13.87
CA GLN A 89 5.67 3.58 13.15
C GLN A 89 6.26 4.04 11.81
N ASP A 90 7.55 4.43 11.77
CA ASP A 90 8.22 4.85 10.55
C ASP A 90 8.30 3.74 9.49
N SER A 91 8.61 2.52 9.92
CA SER A 91 8.68 1.36 9.02
C SER A 91 7.29 0.94 8.52
N ILE A 92 6.27 1.01 9.38
CA ILE A 92 4.86 0.77 9.00
C ILE A 92 4.40 1.79 7.96
N TRP A 93 4.74 3.07 8.15
CA TRP A 93 4.45 4.13 7.19
C TRP A 93 5.12 3.86 5.83
N LYS A 94 6.39 3.47 5.83
CA LYS A 94 7.13 3.08 4.61
C LYS A 94 6.46 1.91 3.90
N ILE A 95 6.09 0.84 4.63
CA ILE A 95 5.38 -0.32 4.06
C ILE A 95 4.06 0.08 3.41
N GLN A 96 3.36 1.05 3.98
CA GLN A 96 2.07 1.50 3.47
C GLN A 96 2.20 2.37 2.20
N PHE A 97 3.19 3.27 2.13
CA PHE A 97 3.21 4.35 1.14
C PHE A 97 4.45 4.40 0.23
N TYR A 98 5.56 3.77 0.61
CA TYR A 98 6.80 3.92 -0.13
C TYR A 98 6.90 2.83 -1.21
N MET A 99 7.39 3.24 -2.38
CA MET A 99 7.65 2.32 -3.48
C MET A 99 8.87 1.43 -3.21
N TYR A 100 9.86 1.97 -2.52
CA TYR A 100 11.08 1.29 -2.12
C TYR A 100 11.15 1.23 -0.60
N LEU A 101 11.47 0.06 -0.09
CA LEU A 101 11.61 -0.19 1.34
C LEU A 101 13.09 -0.30 1.67
N ASP A 102 13.52 0.41 2.72
CA ASP A 102 14.82 0.17 3.32
C ASP A 102 14.87 -1.21 3.96
N GLU A 103 16.07 -1.69 4.29
CA GLU A 103 16.30 -3.00 4.90
C GLU A 103 15.42 -3.23 6.13
N LYS A 104 15.35 -2.26 7.05
CA LYS A 104 14.52 -2.35 8.25
C LYS A 104 13.04 -2.57 7.93
N ALA A 105 12.46 -1.81 6.99
CA ALA A 105 11.07 -1.95 6.59
C ALA A 105 10.83 -3.26 5.81
N ARG A 106 11.79 -3.72 5.00
CA ARG A 106 11.72 -5.00 4.29
C ARG A 106 11.71 -6.18 5.26
N ASP A 107 12.61 -6.18 6.24
CA ASP A 107 12.70 -7.24 7.24
C ASP A 107 11.43 -7.29 8.10
N LEU A 108 10.93 -6.11 8.50
CA LEU A 108 9.67 -6.01 9.24
C LEU A 108 8.49 -6.56 8.40
N LEU A 109 8.42 -6.21 7.12
CA LEU A 109 7.41 -6.72 6.19
C LEU A 109 7.50 -8.24 6.10
N ALA A 110 8.68 -8.79 5.80
CA ALA A 110 8.89 -10.22 5.62
C ALA A 110 8.59 -11.02 6.89
N LEU A 111 8.98 -10.51 8.06
CA LEU A 111 8.68 -11.12 9.35
C LEU A 111 7.18 -11.16 9.60
N GLN A 112 6.48 -10.05 9.36
CA GLN A 112 5.05 -9.99 9.61
C GLN A 112 4.25 -10.85 8.63
N THR A 113 4.57 -10.80 7.35
CA THR A 113 3.88 -11.61 6.33
C THR A 113 4.14 -13.09 6.52
N LYS A 114 5.32 -13.47 7.05
CA LYS A 114 5.55 -14.85 7.49
C LYS A 114 4.59 -15.28 8.59
N LYS A 115 4.37 -14.47 9.63
CA LYS A 115 3.38 -14.78 10.69
C LYS A 115 1.96 -14.94 10.12
N LEU A 116 1.53 -14.00 9.26
CA LEU A 116 0.20 -14.03 8.64
C LEU A 116 0.05 -15.23 7.71
N PHE A 117 1.09 -15.57 6.96
CA PHE A 117 1.14 -16.78 6.14
C PHE A 117 1.04 -18.01 7.05
N ASP A 118 1.89 -18.17 8.06
CA ASP A 118 1.83 -19.37 8.91
C ASP A 118 0.48 -19.52 9.64
N ALA A 119 -0.16 -18.41 10.05
CA ALA A 119 -1.49 -18.41 10.65
C ALA A 119 -2.64 -18.73 9.67
N SER A 120 -2.45 -18.55 8.36
CA SER A 120 -3.51 -18.69 7.35
C SER A 120 -3.47 -20.02 6.58
N GLN A 121 -2.89 -21.07 7.16
CA GLN A 121 -2.83 -22.40 6.51
C GLN A 121 -4.21 -23.02 6.26
N THR A 122 -5.13 -22.85 7.22
CA THR A 122 -6.55 -23.24 7.09
C THR A 122 -7.44 -22.15 7.66
N VAL A 123 -8.75 -22.24 7.37
CA VAL A 123 -9.74 -21.28 7.89
C VAL A 123 -9.79 -21.35 9.42
N GLU A 124 -9.72 -22.55 9.99
CA GLU A 124 -9.76 -22.80 11.44
C GLU A 124 -8.50 -22.26 12.12
N ALA A 125 -7.32 -22.48 11.51
CA ALA A 125 -6.06 -21.92 12.00
C ALA A 125 -6.08 -20.39 11.99
N TRP A 126 -6.65 -19.79 10.94
CA TRP A 126 -6.80 -18.34 10.87
C TRP A 126 -7.73 -17.81 11.95
N GLN A 127 -8.94 -18.37 12.05
CA GLN A 127 -9.96 -17.95 13.02
C GLN A 127 -9.52 -18.08 14.47
N SER A 128 -8.67 -19.07 14.78
CA SER A 128 -8.09 -19.25 16.12
C SER A 128 -6.86 -18.39 16.39
N SER A 129 -6.30 -17.73 15.37
CA SER A 129 -5.16 -16.83 15.53
C SER A 129 -5.58 -15.47 16.08
N LYS A 130 -4.63 -14.76 16.70
CA LYS A 130 -4.82 -13.37 17.15
C LYS A 130 -5.21 -12.39 16.02
N TYR A 131 -4.94 -12.74 14.77
CA TYR A 131 -5.27 -11.90 13.62
C TYR A 131 -6.66 -12.21 13.08
N GLY A 132 -7.10 -13.48 13.13
CA GLY A 132 -8.43 -13.87 12.64
C GLY A 132 -9.58 -13.42 13.52
N THR A 133 -9.31 -13.06 14.78
CA THR A 133 -10.29 -12.40 15.65
C THR A 133 -10.59 -10.96 15.21
N GLU A 134 -9.59 -10.27 14.64
CA GLU A 134 -9.71 -8.88 14.16
C GLU A 134 -10.05 -8.81 12.67
N PHE A 135 -9.56 -9.76 11.87
CA PHE A 135 -9.68 -9.76 10.41
C PHE A 135 -10.43 -11.00 9.93
N ARG A 136 -11.63 -10.79 9.39
CA ARG A 136 -12.47 -11.87 8.85
C ARG A 136 -12.45 -11.83 7.32
N PHE A 137 -12.29 -13.01 6.71
CA PHE A 137 -12.48 -13.17 5.26
C PHE A 137 -13.91 -13.59 4.97
N CYS A 138 -14.56 -12.92 4.00
CA CYS A 138 -15.91 -13.26 3.58
C CYS A 138 -15.97 -14.53 2.71
N SER A 139 -14.85 -14.95 2.12
CA SER A 139 -14.76 -16.15 1.30
C SER A 139 -13.38 -16.82 1.42
N MET A 140 -13.34 -18.12 1.20
CA MET A 140 -12.09 -18.88 1.15
C MET A 140 -11.21 -18.49 -0.04
N SER A 141 -11.82 -18.07 -1.16
CA SER A 141 -11.07 -17.62 -2.33
C SER A 141 -10.27 -16.35 -2.02
N THR A 142 -10.88 -15.35 -1.39
CA THR A 142 -10.17 -14.13 -1.00
C THR A 142 -9.05 -14.42 0.00
N MET A 143 -9.28 -15.32 0.96
CA MET A 143 -8.24 -15.74 1.90
C MET A 143 -7.05 -16.39 1.18
N SER A 144 -7.32 -17.27 0.21
CA SER A 144 -6.29 -17.92 -0.61
C SER A 144 -5.49 -16.90 -1.44
N ASP A 145 -6.18 -15.96 -2.09
CA ASP A 145 -5.54 -14.92 -2.91
C ASP A 145 -4.65 -13.99 -2.07
N VAL A 146 -5.13 -13.60 -0.89
CA VAL A 146 -4.36 -12.78 0.06
C VAL A 146 -3.18 -13.55 0.63
N ARG A 147 -3.36 -14.83 0.96
CA ARG A 147 -2.29 -15.71 1.41
C ARG A 147 -1.15 -15.81 0.39
N ASN A 148 -1.47 -15.93 -0.90
CA ASN A 148 -0.47 -15.96 -1.97
C ASN A 148 0.35 -14.66 -2.04
N MET A 149 -0.28 -13.52 -1.74
CA MET A 149 0.45 -12.24 -1.64
C MET A 149 1.42 -12.23 -0.45
N TRP A 150 1.01 -12.76 0.70
CA TRP A 150 1.89 -12.87 1.85
C TRP A 150 3.04 -13.84 1.62
N ASP A 151 2.81 -14.92 0.87
CA ASP A 151 3.85 -15.86 0.44
C ASP A 151 4.95 -15.13 -0.33
N PHE A 152 4.55 -14.32 -1.31
CA PHE A 152 5.45 -13.48 -2.08
C PHE A 152 6.22 -12.47 -1.20
N TYR A 153 5.54 -11.83 -0.24
CA TYR A 153 6.20 -10.83 0.62
C TYR A 153 7.18 -11.44 1.63
N LYS A 154 6.90 -12.62 2.19
CA LYS A 154 7.76 -13.25 3.21
C LYS A 154 9.08 -13.78 2.64
N GLU A 155 9.13 -14.03 1.34
CA GLU A 155 10.36 -14.43 0.65
C GLU A 155 11.41 -13.31 0.65
N GLY A 156 11.02 -12.09 1.06
CA GLY A 156 11.88 -10.98 1.47
C GLY A 156 13.17 -10.95 0.67
N THR A 157 13.09 -10.42 -0.57
CA THR A 157 14.10 -10.46 -1.64
C THR A 157 15.56 -10.69 -1.20
N ASN A 158 15.90 -11.90 -0.76
CA ASN A 158 17.28 -12.33 -0.49
C ASN A 158 17.94 -12.87 -1.77
N THR A 159 17.15 -12.93 -2.84
CA THR A 159 17.63 -13.11 -4.19
C THR A 159 17.10 -11.92 -4.98
N GLU A 160 17.95 -10.93 -5.25
CA GLU A 160 17.72 -10.09 -6.41
C GLU A 160 17.63 -11.05 -7.59
N ARG A 161 16.41 -11.33 -8.09
CA ARG A 161 16.26 -12.10 -9.31
C ARG A 161 17.00 -11.30 -10.38
N PRO A 162 18.03 -11.88 -11.04
CA PRO A 162 18.77 -11.15 -12.06
C PRO A 162 17.80 -10.56 -13.09
N GLY A 163 17.85 -9.26 -13.30
CA GLY A 163 16.95 -8.54 -14.21
C GLY A 163 15.61 -8.10 -13.64
N SER A 164 15.32 -8.29 -12.34
CA SER A 164 14.11 -7.75 -11.69
C SER A 164 14.01 -6.23 -11.79
N LEU A 165 15.14 -5.53 -11.61
CA LEU A 165 15.21 -4.08 -11.80
C LEU A 165 14.95 -3.68 -13.26
N GLN A 166 15.58 -4.36 -14.23
CA GLN A 166 15.32 -4.10 -15.65
C GLN A 166 13.87 -4.38 -16.05
N GLN A 167 13.26 -5.46 -15.55
CA GLN A 167 11.85 -5.77 -15.78
C GLN A 167 10.95 -4.69 -15.17
N PHE A 168 11.23 -4.27 -13.95
CA PHE A 168 10.50 -3.18 -13.30
C PHE A 168 10.63 -1.86 -14.07
N ILE A 169 11.84 -1.49 -14.50
CA ILE A 169 12.07 -0.31 -15.35
C ILE A 169 11.31 -0.42 -16.67
N ALA A 170 11.33 -1.58 -17.33
CA ALA A 170 10.60 -1.82 -18.56
C ALA A 170 9.08 -1.68 -18.37
N MET A 171 8.54 -2.20 -17.27
CA MET A 171 7.12 -2.03 -16.92
C MET A 171 6.78 -0.56 -16.66
N MET A 172 7.62 0.17 -15.93
CA MET A 172 7.43 1.60 -15.66
C MET A 172 7.46 2.42 -16.95
N ASN A 173 8.36 2.11 -17.88
CA ASN A 173 8.42 2.73 -19.19
C ASN A 173 7.16 2.40 -20.03
N GLY A 174 6.72 1.14 -20.04
CA GLY A 174 5.50 0.75 -20.72
C GLY A 174 4.23 1.44 -20.17
N ALA A 175 4.16 1.61 -18.84
CA ALA A 175 3.08 2.36 -18.20
C ALA A 175 3.10 3.85 -18.59
N ARG A 176 4.29 4.45 -18.68
CA ARG A 176 4.47 5.84 -19.14
C ARG A 176 4.05 6.00 -20.59
N ASP A 177 4.46 5.11 -21.48
CA ASP A 177 4.07 5.15 -22.90
C ASP A 177 2.57 5.03 -23.07
N HIS A 178 1.94 4.13 -22.30
CA HIS A 178 0.50 3.98 -22.27
C HIS A 178 -0.21 5.25 -21.78
N GLN A 179 0.30 5.91 -20.73
CA GLN A 179 -0.22 7.18 -20.24
C GLN A 179 -0.06 8.30 -21.29
N ALA A 180 1.12 8.43 -21.91
CA ALA A 180 1.39 9.43 -22.93
C ALA A 180 0.47 9.28 -24.15
N ARG A 181 0.17 8.04 -24.56
CA ARG A 181 -0.80 7.73 -25.62
C ARG A 181 -2.24 8.14 -25.26
N ARG A 182 -2.63 8.06 -23.98
CA ARG A 182 -3.99 8.40 -23.53
C ARG A 182 -4.20 9.87 -23.21
N SER A 183 -3.18 10.57 -22.71
CA SER A 183 -3.33 11.93 -22.16
C SER A 183 -2.50 13.00 -22.90
N GLY A 184 -1.72 12.61 -23.92
CA GLY A 184 -0.76 13.49 -24.60
C GLY A 184 0.54 13.64 -23.81
N SER A 185 1.67 13.88 -24.49
CA SER A 185 3.01 13.95 -23.89
C SER A 185 3.23 15.14 -22.92
N SER A 186 2.27 16.06 -22.82
CA SER A 186 2.38 17.31 -22.06
C SER A 186 1.42 17.42 -20.87
N THR A 187 0.76 16.34 -20.45
CA THR A 187 -0.14 16.38 -19.28
C THR A 187 0.60 16.14 -17.96
N PHE A 188 0.55 17.14 -17.09
CA PHE A 188 0.99 17.00 -15.70
C PHE A 188 -0.07 16.27 -14.87
N ASN A 189 0.33 15.20 -14.17
CA ASN A 189 -0.56 14.47 -13.28
C ASN A 189 -0.64 15.16 -11.91
N PHE A 190 -1.68 15.98 -11.73
CA PHE A 190 -1.95 16.70 -10.47
C PHE A 190 -2.80 15.91 -9.46
N THR A 191 -3.03 14.60 -9.67
CA THR A 191 -3.95 13.86 -8.79
C THR A 191 -3.46 13.80 -7.34
N ALA A 192 -2.14 13.69 -7.10
CA ALA A 192 -1.57 13.75 -5.75
C ALA A 192 -1.82 15.11 -5.05
N LEU A 193 -1.95 16.22 -5.79
CA LEU A 193 -2.22 17.56 -5.24
C LEU A 193 -3.60 17.68 -4.59
N ARG A 194 -4.54 16.81 -4.95
CA ARG A 194 -5.88 16.80 -4.35
C ARG A 194 -5.85 16.41 -2.86
N SER A 195 -4.81 15.69 -2.43
CA SER A 195 -4.62 15.23 -1.04
C SER A 195 -3.92 16.25 -0.15
N THR A 196 -3.37 17.31 -0.73
CA THR A 196 -2.56 18.32 -0.04
C THR A 196 -3.20 19.71 -0.15
N LYS A 197 -4.53 19.78 -0.25
CA LYS A 197 -5.22 21.01 -0.67
C LYS A 197 -5.07 22.23 0.26
N PRO A 198 -4.91 22.14 1.59
CA PRO A 198 -4.52 23.33 2.37
C PRO A 198 -3.05 23.70 2.12
N ALA A 199 -2.22 22.69 1.92
CA ALA A 199 -0.78 22.79 1.67
C ALA A 199 -0.44 23.47 0.32
N LEU A 200 -1.30 23.32 -0.69
CA LEU A 200 -1.15 23.98 -2.00
C LEU A 200 -1.23 25.51 -1.94
N LEU A 201 -1.92 26.05 -0.94
CA LEU A 201 -2.07 27.49 -0.76
C LEU A 201 -0.81 28.12 -0.13
N THR A 202 0.16 27.31 0.28
CA THR A 202 1.39 27.77 0.94
C THR A 202 2.57 27.68 -0.05
N PRO A 203 3.12 28.81 -0.54
CA PRO A 203 4.18 28.82 -1.55
C PRO A 203 5.47 28.10 -1.14
N SER A 204 5.77 27.99 0.17
CA SER A 204 6.94 27.27 0.68
C SER A 204 6.83 25.75 0.47
N LEU A 205 5.63 25.18 0.58
CA LEU A 205 5.46 23.73 0.55
C LEU A 205 5.53 23.13 -0.87
N MET A 206 5.27 23.95 -1.91
CA MET A 206 5.55 23.55 -3.30
C MET A 206 7.04 23.26 -3.54
N LYS A 207 7.95 23.87 -2.77
CA LYS A 207 9.38 23.56 -2.82
C LYS A 207 9.69 22.22 -2.14
N ASP A 208 8.87 21.80 -1.17
CA ASP A 208 9.05 20.55 -0.42
C ASP A 208 8.38 19.34 -1.10
N LEU A 209 7.35 19.56 -1.93
CA LEU A 209 6.81 18.54 -2.83
C LEU A 209 7.93 17.92 -3.67
N ASP A 210 8.85 18.75 -4.14
CA ASP A 210 10.03 18.32 -4.88
C ASP A 210 10.97 17.46 -4.04
N THR A 211 11.02 17.70 -2.72
CA THR A 211 11.77 16.89 -1.74
C THR A 211 11.07 15.57 -1.42
N LEU A 212 9.74 15.57 -1.31
CA LEU A 212 8.93 14.36 -1.17
C LEU A 212 9.11 13.42 -2.37
N TYR A 213 9.12 13.97 -3.59
CA TYR A 213 9.43 13.23 -4.81
C TYR A 213 10.90 12.80 -4.92
N LYS A 214 11.85 13.50 -4.27
CA LYS A 214 13.26 13.06 -4.15
C LYS A 214 13.37 11.81 -3.27
N HIS A 215 12.66 11.74 -2.14
CA HIS A 215 12.65 10.55 -1.27
C HIS A 215 11.94 9.34 -1.87
N LEU A 216 11.07 9.55 -2.86
CA LEU A 216 10.42 8.47 -3.60
C LEU A 216 11.31 7.86 -4.70
N GLU A 217 12.60 8.23 -4.83
CA GLU A 217 13.50 7.82 -5.93
C GLU A 217 12.95 8.11 -7.34
N LEU A 218 11.81 8.81 -7.43
CA LEU A 218 11.12 9.02 -8.68
C LEU A 218 11.94 9.94 -9.57
N ARG A 219 12.73 10.89 -9.07
CA ARG A 219 13.47 11.84 -9.94
C ARG A 219 14.47 11.18 -10.89
N ARG A 220 15.19 10.12 -10.49
CA ARG A 220 16.16 9.43 -11.37
C ARG A 220 15.45 8.64 -12.47
N ILE A 221 14.40 7.91 -12.10
CA ILE A 221 13.51 7.17 -13.02
C ILE A 221 12.68 8.12 -13.89
N TRP A 222 12.31 9.29 -13.38
CA TRP A 222 11.54 10.31 -14.09
C TRP A 222 12.38 11.01 -15.15
N ARG A 223 13.68 11.24 -14.88
CA ARG A 223 14.66 11.78 -15.83
C ARG A 223 15.26 10.76 -16.79
N GLY A 224 14.99 9.46 -16.63
CA GLY A 224 15.58 8.41 -17.48
C GLY A 224 17.10 8.28 -17.32
N GLU A 225 17.64 8.75 -16.18
CA GLU A 225 19.06 8.63 -15.87
C GLU A 225 19.33 7.18 -15.43
N ALA A 226 20.25 6.50 -16.11
CA ALA A 226 20.64 5.15 -15.77
C ALA A 226 21.15 5.09 -14.32
N ILE A 227 20.70 4.07 -13.56
CA ILE A 227 21.28 3.74 -12.27
C ILE A 227 22.69 3.24 -12.57
N ALA A 228 23.69 4.10 -12.40
CA ALA A 228 25.08 3.67 -12.47
C ALA A 228 25.31 2.67 -11.34
N ASN A 229 25.89 1.52 -11.68
CA ASN A 229 26.34 0.53 -10.72
C ASN A 229 27.43 1.15 -9.83
N GLU A 230 27.04 1.72 -8.69
CA GLU A 230 27.98 1.99 -7.62
C GLU A 230 28.34 0.64 -7.00
N THR A 231 29.52 0.15 -7.37
CA THR A 231 30.18 -0.98 -6.72
C THR A 231 30.62 -0.49 -5.34
N PRO A 232 30.39 -1.27 -4.26
CA PRO A 232 30.85 -0.88 -2.95
C PRO A 232 32.37 -1.03 -2.90
N GLY A 233 33.06 0.09 -2.68
CA GLY A 233 34.43 0.14 -2.18
C GLY A 233 34.44 0.32 -0.67
#